data_AF-A0A7S2N5F9-F1
#
_entry.id   AF-A0A7S2N5F9-F1
#
_cell.length_a   1.000
_cell.length_b   1.000
_cell.length_c   1.000
_cell.angle_alpha   90.00
_cell.angle_beta   90.00
_cell.angle_gamma   90.00
#
_symmetry.space_group_name_H-M   'P 1'
#
loop_
_entity.id
_entity.type
_entity.pdbx_description
1 polymer ?
#
loop_
_entity_poly.entity_id
_entity_poly.type
_entity_poly.pdbx_seq_one_letter_code
_entity_poly.pdbx_strand_id
1 'polypeptide(L)'
;DPPPGEAQRFSIDTFSPGFVVDNVLSAEACRRLVDISEACGFRERWNSRLGVVTLYLDDDLERAIFRRLRAFLPRQMGGQPLGINRRWAVIRYGPGEHMNPHVDGHVPGTVREGDEL
;
A
#
# COMPACT_ATOMS: atom_id res chain seq x y z
N ASP A 1 -15.72 -7.89 1.22
CA ASP A 1 -15.80 -8.92 0.17
C ASP A 1 -14.92 -8.58 -1.02
N PRO A 2 -14.31 -9.60 -1.67
CA PRO A 2 -13.56 -9.40 -2.89
C PRO A 2 -14.48 -8.86 -4.00
N PRO A 3 -13.99 -7.96 -4.88
CA PRO A 3 -14.82 -7.44 -5.96
C PRO A 3 -15.21 -8.53 -6.97
N PRO A 4 -16.29 -8.34 -7.75
CA PRO A 4 -16.59 -9.23 -8.85
C PRO A 4 -15.45 -9.23 -9.88
N GLY A 5 -15.20 -10.38 -10.51
CA GLY A 5 -14.15 -10.54 -11.52
C GLY A 5 -12.72 -10.67 -10.95
N GLU A 6 -11.79 -10.91 -11.86
CA GLU A 6 -10.37 -11.12 -11.56
C GLU A 6 -9.61 -9.80 -11.46
N ALA A 7 -8.51 -9.82 -10.70
CA ALA A 7 -7.56 -8.71 -10.67
C ALA A 7 -6.79 -8.67 -12.00
N GLN A 8 -6.50 -7.46 -12.50
CA GLN A 8 -5.84 -7.28 -13.80
C GLN A 8 -4.58 -6.44 -13.67
N ARG A 9 -3.49 -6.88 -14.28
CA ARG A 9 -2.22 -6.15 -14.29
C ARG A 9 -2.12 -5.25 -15.51
N PHE A 10 -1.71 -4.00 -15.29
CA PHE A 10 -1.38 -3.03 -16.32
C PHE A 10 0.06 -2.57 -16.14
N SER A 11 0.79 -2.47 -17.27
CA SER A 11 2.11 -1.85 -17.30
C SER A 11 1.95 -0.35 -17.56
N ILE A 12 2.79 0.46 -16.92
CA ILE A 12 2.90 1.90 -17.19
C ILE A 12 4.35 2.15 -17.56
N ASP A 13 4.59 2.58 -18.81
CA ASP A 13 5.95 2.70 -19.37
C ASP A 13 6.84 3.66 -18.57
N THR A 14 6.25 4.69 -17.96
CA THR A 14 6.96 5.68 -17.15
C THR A 14 7.18 5.26 -15.69
N PHE A 15 6.69 4.09 -15.29
CA PHE A 15 6.73 3.61 -13.90
C PHE A 15 7.43 2.25 -13.84
N SER A 16 8.77 2.25 -14.01
CA SER A 16 9.61 1.05 -13.95
C SER A 16 10.58 1.13 -12.76
N PRO A 17 10.66 0.10 -11.89
CA PRO A 17 10.15 -1.27 -12.06
C PRO A 17 8.74 -1.53 -11.47
N GLY A 18 7.76 -0.65 -11.68
CA GLY A 18 6.40 -0.77 -11.13
C GLY A 18 5.33 -1.29 -12.11
N PHE A 19 4.14 -1.57 -11.58
CA PHE A 19 2.94 -1.90 -12.36
C PHE A 19 1.67 -1.56 -11.55
N VAL A 20 0.53 -1.50 -12.22
CA VAL A 20 -0.78 -1.32 -11.58
C VAL A 20 -1.50 -2.66 -11.56
N VAL A 21 -2.20 -2.95 -10.46
CA VAL A 21 -3.18 -4.04 -10.39
C VAL A 21 -4.55 -3.44 -10.10
N ASP A 22 -5.46 -3.55 -11.06
CA ASP A 22 -6.85 -3.16 -10.88
C ASP A 22 -7.66 -4.29 -10.25
N ASN A 23 -8.82 -3.93 -9.72
CA ASN A 23 -9.80 -4.84 -9.16
C ASN A 23 -9.26 -5.66 -7.96
N VAL A 24 -8.46 -5.02 -7.10
CA VAL A 24 -7.91 -5.64 -5.87
C VAL A 24 -8.94 -5.57 -4.73
N LEU A 25 -9.54 -4.39 -4.53
CA LEU A 25 -10.56 -4.11 -3.52
C LEU A 25 -11.86 -3.68 -4.19
N SER A 26 -13.00 -4.07 -3.62
CA SER A 26 -14.31 -3.60 -4.07
C SER A 26 -14.55 -2.16 -3.63
N ALA A 27 -15.40 -1.44 -4.37
CA ALA A 27 -15.80 -0.08 -3.99
C ALA A 27 -16.44 -0.03 -2.59
N GLU A 28 -17.13 -1.09 -2.17
CA GLU A 28 -17.65 -1.23 -0.81
C GLU A 28 -16.53 -1.43 0.23
N ALA A 29 -15.56 -2.30 -0.06
CA ALA A 29 -14.41 -2.50 0.85
C ALA A 29 -13.60 -1.20 1.00
N CYS A 30 -13.36 -0.46 -0.09
CA CYS A 30 -12.69 0.84 -0.05
C CYS A 30 -13.46 1.84 0.81
N ARG A 31 -14.78 1.96 0.64
CA ARG A 31 -15.61 2.85 1.47
C ARG A 31 -15.53 2.49 2.95
N ARG A 32 -15.66 1.20 3.29
CA ARG A 32 -15.53 0.72 4.67
C ARG A 32 -14.17 1.04 5.29
N LEU A 33 -13.07 0.93 4.53
CA LEU A 33 -11.75 1.31 5.01
C LEU A 33 -11.65 2.81 5.29
N VAL A 34 -12.26 3.65 4.44
CA VAL A 34 -12.34 5.10 4.67
C VAL A 34 -13.17 5.40 5.92
N ASP A 35 -14.37 4.84 6.04
CA ASP A 35 -15.28 5.06 7.18
C ASP A 35 -14.62 4.68 8.51
N ILE A 36 -13.94 3.52 8.56
CA ILE A 36 -13.19 3.07 9.74
C ILE A 36 -12.04 4.05 10.06
N SER A 37 -11.32 4.50 9.03
CA SER A 37 -10.20 5.44 9.20
C SER A 37 -10.67 6.78 9.77
N GLU A 38 -11.80 7.30 9.28
CA GLU A 38 -12.42 8.52 9.77
C GLU A 38 -12.91 8.36 11.21
N ALA A 39 -13.59 7.26 11.52
CA ALA A 39 -14.07 6.96 12.87
C ALA A 39 -12.92 6.82 13.89
N CYS A 40 -11.79 6.23 13.49
CA CYS A 40 -10.59 6.16 14.34
C CYS A 40 -9.93 7.52 14.59
N GLY A 41 -10.14 8.49 13.70
CA GLY A 41 -9.56 9.84 13.77
C GLY A 41 -8.12 9.92 13.27
N PHE A 42 -7.92 10.63 12.16
CA PHE A 42 -6.59 10.91 11.63
C PHE A 42 -5.79 11.83 12.55
N ARG A 43 -4.47 11.60 12.62
CA ARG A 43 -3.51 12.44 13.36
C ARG A 43 -2.40 12.90 12.44
N GLU A 44 -1.93 14.12 12.62
CA GLU A 44 -0.77 14.61 11.88
C GLU A 44 0.49 13.78 12.21
N ARG A 45 1.26 13.43 11.17
CA ARG A 45 2.51 12.67 11.27
C ARG A 45 3.55 13.20 10.28
N TRP A 46 4.81 12.77 10.48
CA TRP A 46 5.95 12.98 9.57
C TRP A 46 6.26 14.44 9.21
N ASN A 47 5.92 15.38 10.11
CA ASN A 47 6.05 16.83 9.88
C ASN A 47 5.32 17.34 8.62
N SER A 48 4.45 16.53 8.00
CA SER A 48 3.91 16.78 6.67
C SER A 48 2.47 17.34 6.67
N ARG A 49 1.90 17.68 7.84
CA ARG A 49 0.47 18.01 8.04
C ARG A 49 -0.53 16.94 7.55
N LEU A 50 -0.05 15.86 6.96
CA LEU A 50 -0.86 14.76 6.47
C LEU A 50 -1.54 14.05 7.63
N GLY A 51 -2.84 13.80 7.46
CA GLY A 51 -3.60 12.98 8.39
C GLY A 51 -3.24 11.51 8.21
N VAL A 52 -2.80 10.85 9.29
CA VAL A 52 -2.44 9.43 9.28
C VAL A 52 -3.16 8.69 10.39
N VAL A 53 -3.68 7.51 10.06
CA VAL A 53 -4.16 6.53 11.03
C VAL A 53 -3.50 5.18 10.77
N THR A 54 -3.23 4.43 11.84
CA THR A 54 -2.72 3.06 11.72
C THR A 54 -3.88 2.09 11.92
N LEU A 55 -4.14 1.26 10.91
CA LEU A 55 -5.09 0.16 10.98
C LEU A 55 -4.34 -1.17 11.00
N TYR A 56 -4.97 -2.17 11.61
CA TYR A 56 -4.52 -3.56 11.54
C TYR A 56 -5.58 -4.35 10.80
N LEU A 57 -5.23 -4.90 9.63
CA LEU A 57 -6.13 -5.76 8.89
C LEU A 57 -6.36 -7.07 9.65
N ASP A 58 -7.57 -7.60 9.58
CA ASP A 58 -7.81 -8.98 9.94
C ASP A 58 -7.14 -9.95 8.92
N ASP A 59 -7.01 -11.21 9.32
CA ASP A 59 -6.34 -12.22 8.50
C ASP A 59 -7.13 -12.55 7.22
N ASP A 60 -8.46 -12.48 7.25
CA ASP A 60 -9.29 -12.83 6.10
C ASP A 60 -9.14 -11.81 4.98
N LEU A 61 -9.15 -10.52 5.31
CA LEU A 61 -8.95 -9.42 4.39
C LEU A 61 -7.52 -9.41 3.85
N GLU A 62 -6.51 -9.60 4.70
CA GLU A 62 -5.12 -9.76 4.28
C GLU A 62 -5.00 -10.89 3.25
N ARG A 63 -5.53 -12.08 3.58
CA ARG A 63 -5.40 -13.26 2.74
C ARG A 63 -6.17 -13.12 1.44
N ALA A 64 -7.30 -12.42 1.45
CA ALA A 64 -8.07 -12.13 0.24
C ALA A 64 -7.30 -11.20 -0.71
N ILE A 65 -6.70 -10.13 -0.20
CA ILE A 65 -5.88 -9.20 -0.99
C ILE A 65 -4.65 -9.92 -1.52
N PHE A 66 -3.91 -10.65 -0.66
CA PHE A 66 -2.70 -11.33 -1.07
C PHE A 66 -2.97 -12.38 -2.16
N ARG A 67 -4.05 -13.16 -2.05
CA ARG A 67 -4.45 -14.14 -3.08
C ARG A 67 -4.65 -13.50 -4.46
N ARG A 68 -5.24 -12.30 -4.51
CA ARG A 68 -5.44 -11.55 -5.76
C ARG A 68 -4.12 -11.04 -6.34
N LEU A 69 -3.19 -10.60 -5.50
CA LEU A 69 -1.91 -10.03 -5.94
C LEU A 69 -0.88 -11.09 -6.30
N ARG A 70 -0.94 -12.29 -5.68
CA ARG A 70 0.13 -13.30 -5.73
C ARG A 70 0.58 -13.67 -7.13
N ALA A 71 -0.33 -13.72 -8.11
CA ALA A 71 0.00 -14.06 -9.50
C ALA A 71 0.87 -12.99 -10.21
N PHE A 72 0.83 -11.74 -9.72
CA PHE A 72 1.54 -10.61 -10.31
C PHE A 72 2.86 -10.27 -9.61
N LEU A 73 3.04 -10.77 -8.38
CA LEU A 73 4.26 -10.59 -7.61
C LEU A 73 5.37 -11.51 -8.15
N PRO A 74 6.64 -11.07 -8.16
CA PRO A 74 7.77 -11.94 -8.43
C PRO A 74 7.77 -13.18 -7.54
N ARG A 75 8.16 -14.32 -8.11
CA ARG A 75 8.27 -15.59 -7.36
C ARG A 75 9.29 -15.51 -6.22
N GLN A 76 10.34 -14.71 -6.40
CA GLN A 76 11.39 -14.45 -5.42
C GLN A 76 11.81 -12.98 -5.45
N MET A 77 11.93 -12.37 -4.27
CA MET A 77 12.52 -11.06 -4.01
C MET A 77 13.18 -11.09 -2.63
N GLY A 78 14.45 -11.53 -2.56
CA GLY A 78 15.11 -11.90 -1.29
C GLY A 78 14.54 -13.17 -0.63
N GLY A 79 13.28 -13.50 -0.89
CA GLY A 79 12.58 -14.73 -0.51
C GLY A 79 11.25 -14.86 -1.26
N GLN A 80 10.46 -15.90 -0.94
CA GLN A 80 9.12 -16.09 -1.50
C GLN A 80 8.09 -15.22 -0.75
N PRO A 81 7.26 -14.42 -1.44
CA PRO A 81 6.17 -13.69 -0.78
C PRO A 81 5.16 -14.65 -0.14
N LEU A 82 4.83 -14.42 1.14
CA LEU A 82 3.87 -15.23 1.92
C LEU A 82 2.62 -14.47 2.36
N GLY A 83 2.56 -13.16 2.09
CA GLY A 83 1.49 -12.29 2.54
C GLY A 83 1.81 -10.82 2.30
N ILE A 84 0.92 -9.96 2.78
CA ILE A 84 1.13 -8.53 2.91
C ILE A 84 1.19 -8.14 4.38
N ASN A 85 1.89 -7.05 4.70
CA ASN A 85 1.93 -6.54 6.07
C ASN A 85 0.51 -6.11 6.49
N ARG A 86 0.05 -6.58 7.66
CA ARG A 86 -1.27 -6.29 8.20
C ARG A 86 -1.37 -4.91 8.85
N ARG A 87 -0.23 -4.30 9.23
CA ARG A 87 -0.19 -2.95 9.79
C ARG A 87 -0.16 -1.94 8.66
N TRP A 88 -1.29 -1.27 8.43
CA TRP A 88 -1.46 -0.29 7.37
C TRP A 88 -1.40 1.12 7.94
N ALA A 89 -0.64 1.99 7.28
CA ALA A 89 -0.76 3.44 7.45
C ALA A 89 -1.74 3.95 6.39
N VAL A 90 -2.93 4.39 6.82
CA VAL A 90 -3.88 5.05 5.93
C VAL A 90 -3.62 6.55 6.00
N ILE A 91 -3.34 7.14 4.84
CA ILE A 91 -2.93 8.54 4.71
C ILE A 91 -4.03 9.31 3.97
N ARG A 92 -4.43 10.45 4.53
CA ARG A 92 -5.39 11.38 3.93
C ARG A 92 -4.67 12.63 3.42
N TYR A 93 -4.98 13.01 2.20
CA TYR A 93 -4.52 14.23 1.56
C TYR A 93 -5.70 15.21 1.43
N GLY A 94 -5.51 16.44 1.89
CA GLY A 94 -6.35 17.59 1.62
C GLY A 94 -5.97 18.32 0.33
N PRO A 95 -6.71 19.36 -0.05
CA PRO A 95 -6.39 20.17 -1.23
C PRO A 95 -4.97 20.77 -1.16
N GLY A 96 -4.16 20.50 -2.19
CA GLY A 96 -2.78 20.99 -2.28
C GLY A 96 -1.75 20.20 -1.47
N GLU A 97 -2.17 19.27 -0.63
CA GLU A 97 -1.27 18.40 0.11
C GLU A 97 -0.68 17.31 -0.79
N HIS A 98 0.60 17.03 -0.60
CA HIS A 98 1.33 16.01 -1.34
C HIS A 98 2.43 15.41 -0.46
N MET A 99 2.87 14.21 -0.80
CA MET A 99 4.05 13.61 -0.20
C MET A 99 5.25 13.84 -1.13
N ASN A 100 6.38 14.24 -0.54
CA ASN A 100 7.62 14.41 -1.30
C ASN A 100 8.11 13.06 -1.86
N PRO A 101 8.80 13.05 -3.01
CA PRO A 101 9.48 11.86 -3.49
C PRO A 101 10.42 11.29 -2.42
N HIS A 102 10.32 10.00 -2.15
CA HIS A 102 11.15 9.29 -1.19
C HIS A 102 11.24 7.81 -1.56
N VAL A 103 12.17 7.09 -0.92
CA VAL A 103 12.34 5.64 -1.09
C VAL A 103 11.70 4.93 0.09
N ASP A 104 10.70 4.09 -0.18
CA ASP A 104 10.07 3.27 0.85
C ASP A 104 11.11 2.34 1.53
N GLY A 105 11.13 2.36 2.86
CA GLY A 105 12.06 1.56 3.66
C GLY A 105 13.46 2.15 3.85
N HIS A 106 13.75 3.32 3.25
CA HIS A 106 14.98 4.06 3.55
C HIS A 106 14.79 4.95 4.77
N VAL A 107 15.68 4.84 5.75
CA VAL A 107 15.71 5.74 6.91
C VAL A 107 16.69 6.88 6.58
N PRO A 108 16.27 8.16 6.64
CA PRO A 108 17.17 9.28 6.39
C PRO A 108 18.43 9.21 7.27
N GLY A 109 19.61 9.29 6.66
CA GLY A 109 20.90 9.16 7.35
C GLY A 109 21.44 7.73 7.44
N THR A 110 20.76 6.75 6.85
CA THR A 110 21.31 5.39 6.66
C THR A 110 21.79 5.23 5.22
N VAL A 111 22.87 4.47 5.01
CA VAL A 111 23.35 4.08 3.67
C VAL A 111 22.95 2.63 3.48
N ARG A 112 22.34 2.27 2.35
CA ARG A 112 22.05 0.87 2.06
C ARG A 112 23.37 0.21 1.63
N GLU A 113 23.65 -0.99 2.15
CA GLU A 113 24.83 -1.73 1.72
C GLU A 113 24.72 -2.02 0.21
N GLY A 114 25.66 -1.47 -0.58
CA GLY A 114 25.60 -1.49 -2.06
C GLY A 114 25.20 -0.18 -2.76
N ASP A 115 24.99 0.91 -2.03
CA ASP A 115 24.74 2.26 -2.60
C ASP A 115 26.04 2.98 -3.06
N GLU A 116 27.22 2.35 -2.92
CA GLU A 116 28.47 2.86 -3.50
C GLU A 116 28.49 2.54 -5.01
N LEU A 117 28.35 3.58 -5.84
CA LEU A 117 28.63 3.56 -7.27
C LEU A 117 30.13 3.70 -7.55
#